data_AF-A0A7S2U399-F1
#
_entry.id   AF-A0A7S2U399-F1
#
_cell.length_a   1.000
_cell.length_b   1.000
_cell.length_c   1.000
_cell.angle_alpha   90.00
_cell.angle_beta   90.00
_cell.angle_gamma   90.00
#
_symmetry.space_group_name_H-M   'P 1'
#
loop_
_entity.id
_entity.type
_entity.pdbx_description
1 polymer ?
#
loop_
_entity_poly.entity_id
_entity_poly.type
_entity_poly.pdbx_seq_one_letter_code
_entity_poly.pdbx_strand_id
1 'polypeptide(L)'
;KAIAYCKPGAKYNKIGGIIEEHVSKFGYESSPDFVAHGIGKKFHTKPFILHVKNNEALGVMEPGHVFTIEPMICEGTSKFVMWPDNWTAATRDGKRAAQFEHTFLITKDGIEALTGKLPDSPVQFWENPETRLAL
;
A
#
# COMPACT_ATOMS: atom_id res chain seq x y z
N LYS A 1 0.59 -9.62 -1.22
CA LYS A 1 0.96 -10.00 -2.61
C LYS A 1 2.08 -9.14 -3.19
N ALA A 2 1.92 -7.81 -3.24
CA ALA A 2 2.96 -6.91 -3.80
C ALA A 2 4.33 -7.01 -3.09
N ILE A 3 4.34 -7.23 -1.78
CA ILE A 3 5.58 -7.40 -1.00
C ILE A 3 6.43 -8.56 -1.53
N ALA A 4 5.81 -9.69 -1.93
CA ALA A 4 6.52 -10.86 -2.45
C ALA A 4 7.25 -10.61 -3.79
N TYR A 5 6.89 -9.54 -4.50
CA TYR A 5 7.58 -9.10 -5.71
C TYR A 5 8.84 -8.28 -5.40
N CYS A 6 8.90 -7.64 -4.24
CA CYS A 6 9.93 -6.66 -3.92
C CYS A 6 11.25 -7.33 -3.55
N LYS A 7 12.30 -6.99 -4.29
CA LYS A 7 13.67 -7.48 -4.12
C LYS A 7 14.62 -6.60 -4.94
N PRO A 8 15.94 -6.69 -4.74
CA PRO A 8 16.91 -5.99 -5.59
C PRO A 8 16.67 -6.21 -7.08
N GLY A 9 16.74 -5.12 -7.87
CA GLY A 9 16.54 -5.09 -9.31
C GLY A 9 15.06 -5.05 -9.76
N ALA A 10 14.10 -5.23 -8.85
CA ALA A 10 12.68 -5.10 -9.19
C ALA A 10 12.29 -3.63 -9.46
N LYS A 11 11.31 -3.39 -10.34
CA LYS A 11 10.85 -2.04 -10.69
C LYS A 11 9.73 -1.60 -9.77
N TYR A 12 9.81 -0.39 -9.21
CA TYR A 12 8.78 0.16 -8.33
C TYR A 12 7.39 0.20 -8.97
N ASN A 13 7.32 0.57 -10.25
CA ASN A 13 6.05 0.72 -10.97
C ASN A 13 5.22 -0.57 -11.15
N LYS A 14 5.79 -1.74 -10.84
CA LYS A 14 5.06 -3.02 -10.88
C LYS A 14 4.24 -3.29 -9.63
N ILE A 15 4.52 -2.61 -8.52
CA ILE A 15 3.76 -2.75 -7.26
C ILE A 15 2.27 -2.47 -7.50
N GLY A 16 1.94 -1.33 -8.10
CA GLY A 16 0.55 -0.92 -8.31
C GLY A 16 -0.25 -1.88 -9.20
N GLY A 17 0.37 -2.45 -10.24
CA GLY A 17 -0.28 -3.46 -11.08
C GLY A 17 -0.64 -4.74 -10.33
N ILE A 18 0.22 -5.19 -9.41
CA ILE A 18 -0.05 -6.39 -8.59
C ILE A 18 -1.19 -6.12 -7.60
N ILE A 19 -1.27 -4.91 -7.04
CA ILE A 19 -2.33 -4.51 -6.11
C ILE A 19 -3.67 -4.41 -6.85
N GLU A 20 -3.72 -3.64 -7.93
CA GLU A 20 -4.93 -3.43 -8.73
C GLU A 20 -5.49 -4.75 -9.30
N GLU A 21 -4.65 -5.62 -9.86
CA GLU A 21 -5.07 -6.93 -10.35
C GLU A 21 -5.63 -7.82 -9.22
N HIS A 22 -5.13 -7.66 -8.00
CA HIS A 22 -5.65 -8.42 -6.88
C HIS A 22 -7.04 -7.94 -6.45
N VAL A 23 -7.23 -6.63 -6.27
CA VAL A 23 -8.44 -6.06 -5.67
C VAL A 23 -9.61 -5.97 -6.66
N SER A 24 -9.32 -5.75 -7.95
CA SER A 24 -10.34 -5.72 -9.03
C SER A 24 -11.11 -7.02 -9.17
N LYS A 25 -10.48 -8.17 -8.84
CA LYS A 25 -11.15 -9.49 -8.81
C LYS A 25 -12.26 -9.59 -7.78
N PHE A 26 -12.28 -8.69 -6.79
CA PHE A 26 -13.30 -8.60 -5.76
C PHE A 26 -14.24 -7.40 -5.95
N GLY A 27 -14.14 -6.70 -7.09
CA GLY A 27 -14.97 -5.53 -7.39
C GLY A 27 -14.56 -4.25 -6.67
N TYR A 28 -13.34 -4.18 -6.14
CA TYR A 28 -12.80 -3.01 -5.45
C TYR A 28 -11.86 -2.18 -6.33
N GLU A 29 -11.74 -0.88 -6.04
CA GLU A 29 -10.79 0.03 -6.68
C GLU A 29 -9.63 0.37 -5.74
N SER A 30 -8.44 0.58 -6.29
CA SER A 30 -7.27 1.12 -5.57
C SER A 30 -7.12 2.60 -5.90
N SER A 31 -6.88 3.46 -4.90
CA SER A 31 -6.73 4.90 -5.15
C SER A 31 -5.39 5.24 -5.82
N PRO A 32 -5.38 6.02 -6.93
CA PRO A 32 -4.15 6.57 -7.52
C PRO A 32 -3.71 7.89 -6.86
N ASP A 33 -4.54 8.49 -6.01
CA ASP A 33 -4.34 9.85 -5.50
C ASP A 33 -3.41 9.90 -4.28
N PHE A 34 -3.32 8.79 -3.55
CA PHE A 34 -2.44 8.62 -2.39
C PHE A 34 -1.41 7.53 -2.67
N VAL A 35 -0.13 7.90 -2.54
CA VAL A 35 1.00 7.10 -3.02
C VAL A 35 1.91 6.72 -1.87
N ALA A 36 2.51 5.55 -1.98
CA ALA A 36 3.61 5.17 -1.12
C ALA A 36 4.83 6.07 -1.38
N HIS A 37 5.73 6.13 -0.41
CA HIS A 37 6.85 7.05 -0.46
C HIS A 37 8.13 6.42 0.10
N GLY A 38 9.28 6.95 -0.32
CA GLY A 38 10.52 6.76 0.41
C GLY A 38 10.42 7.41 1.79
N ILE A 39 11.03 6.78 2.79
CA ILE A 39 11.03 7.24 4.18
C ILE A 39 12.38 7.00 4.84
N GLY A 40 12.79 7.91 5.73
CA GLY A 40 14.03 7.83 6.48
C GLY A 40 14.32 9.13 7.21
N LYS A 41 15.44 9.80 6.90
CA LYS A 41 15.72 11.15 7.45
C LYS A 41 14.71 12.21 7.01
N LYS A 42 13.97 11.96 5.93
CA LYS A 42 12.82 12.75 5.48
C LYS A 42 11.57 11.91 5.65
N PHE A 43 10.47 12.55 6.05
CA PHE A 43 9.21 11.86 6.26
C PHE A 43 8.66 11.31 4.94
N HIS A 44 8.48 12.17 3.93
CA HIS A 44 8.09 11.77 2.58
C HIS A 44 9.18 12.16 1.58
N THR A 45 9.67 11.20 0.80
CA THR A 45 10.66 11.43 -0.27
C THR A 45 10.45 10.42 -1.41
N LYS A 46 11.20 10.56 -2.50
CA LYS A 46 11.23 9.55 -3.56
C LYS A 46 11.70 8.19 -3.05
N PRO A 47 11.25 7.08 -3.64
CA PRO A 47 10.30 6.99 -4.78
C PRO A 47 8.85 7.27 -4.35
N PHE A 48 8.02 7.81 -5.25
CA PHE A 48 6.57 7.94 -5.05
C PHE A 48 5.86 6.81 -5.82
N ILE A 49 5.32 5.83 -5.11
CA ILE A 49 4.88 4.55 -5.66
C ILE A 49 3.35 4.53 -5.75
N LEU A 50 2.83 4.47 -6.98
CA LEU A 50 1.40 4.32 -7.24
C LEU A 50 0.92 2.91 -6.90
N HIS A 51 -0.29 2.84 -6.33
CA HIS A 51 -0.98 1.59 -5.99
C HIS A 51 -1.93 1.08 -7.09
N VAL A 52 -1.83 1.65 -8.30
CA VAL A 52 -2.56 1.25 -9.52
C VAL A 52 -1.58 0.88 -10.64
N LYS A 53 -2.01 0.12 -11.65
CA LYS A 53 -1.16 -0.18 -12.82
C LYS A 53 -0.77 1.11 -13.54
N ASN A 54 0.51 1.29 -13.75
CA ASN A 54 1.08 2.48 -14.38
C ASN A 54 2.38 2.14 -15.12
N ASN A 55 2.89 3.10 -15.90
CA ASN A 55 4.14 2.98 -16.65
C ASN A 55 5.20 4.00 -16.18
N GLU A 56 5.04 4.57 -14.98
CA GLU A 56 5.92 5.62 -14.47
C GLU A 56 7.37 5.12 -14.31
N ALA A 57 8.33 5.99 -14.62
CA ALA A 57 9.76 5.67 -14.51
C ALA A 57 10.28 5.92 -13.09
N LEU A 58 9.83 5.10 -12.13
CA LEU A 58 10.11 5.28 -10.69
C LEU A 58 11.47 4.70 -10.23
N GLY A 59 12.23 4.08 -11.13
CA GLY A 59 13.51 3.44 -10.81
C GLY A 59 13.40 1.96 -10.41
N VAL A 60 14.51 1.41 -9.94
CA VAL A 60 14.66 0.02 -9.50
C VAL A 60 14.99 -0.02 -8.00
N MET A 61 14.56 -1.10 -7.34
CA MET A 61 14.85 -1.36 -5.94
C MET A 61 16.31 -1.78 -5.78
N GLU A 62 17.03 -1.15 -4.84
CA GLU A 62 18.41 -1.49 -4.51
C GLU A 62 18.56 -1.74 -3.00
N PRO A 63 19.50 -2.60 -2.57
CA PRO A 63 19.78 -2.80 -1.15
C PRO A 63 20.01 -1.48 -0.41
N GLY A 64 19.33 -1.29 0.71
CA GLY A 64 19.36 -0.04 1.49
C GLY A 64 18.21 0.92 1.18
N HIS A 65 17.44 0.70 0.11
CA HIS A 65 16.23 1.50 -0.12
C HIS A 65 15.19 1.22 0.96
N VAL A 66 14.64 2.30 1.53
CA VAL A 66 13.56 2.26 2.53
C VAL A 66 12.35 3.02 2.00
N PHE A 67 11.19 2.36 1.97
CA PHE A 67 9.95 2.92 1.41
C PHE A 67 8.72 2.22 1.99
N THR A 68 7.56 2.84 1.81
CA THR A 68 6.27 2.31 2.26
C THR A 68 5.56 1.55 1.13
N ILE A 69 4.63 0.66 1.48
CA ILE A 69 3.57 0.22 0.57
C ILE A 69 2.27 0.37 1.36
N GLU A 70 1.36 1.24 0.90
CA GLU A 70 0.24 1.75 1.69
C GLU A 70 -1.09 1.87 0.91
N PRO A 71 -1.53 0.82 0.19
CA PRO A 71 -2.68 0.92 -0.71
C PRO A 71 -3.98 1.25 0.03
N MET A 72 -4.70 2.25 -0.48
CA MET A 72 -6.06 2.58 -0.07
C MET A 72 -7.05 1.92 -1.04
N ILE A 73 -7.83 0.96 -0.54
CA ILE A 73 -8.78 0.16 -1.31
C ILE A 73 -10.21 0.61 -1.01
N CYS A 74 -10.99 0.91 -2.04
CA CYS A 74 -12.34 1.45 -1.96
C CYS A 74 -13.38 0.41 -2.41
N GLU A 75 -14.49 0.32 -1.69
CA GLU A 75 -15.61 -0.56 -2.04
C GLU A 75 -16.36 -0.16 -3.32
N GLY A 76 -16.29 1.13 -3.67
CA GLY A 76 -16.85 1.67 -4.89
C GLY A 76 -15.81 2.53 -5.60
N THR A 77 -16.15 3.79 -5.86
CA THR A 77 -15.22 4.66 -6.59
C THR A 77 -14.01 5.05 -5.73
N SER A 78 -12.83 5.00 -6.33
CA SER A 78 -11.58 5.54 -5.78
C SER A 78 -11.53 7.07 -5.79
N LYS A 79 -12.44 7.74 -6.53
CA LYS A 79 -12.53 9.20 -6.54
C LYS A 79 -12.86 9.71 -5.15
N PHE A 80 -12.11 10.70 -4.68
CA PHE A 80 -12.30 11.27 -3.36
C PHE A 80 -12.78 12.72 -3.40
N VAL A 81 -13.23 13.20 -2.24
CA VAL A 81 -13.44 14.62 -1.93
C VAL A 81 -12.61 14.96 -0.71
N MET A 82 -12.02 16.16 -0.70
CA MET A 82 -11.35 16.71 0.48
C MET A 82 -12.40 17.45 1.32
N TRP A 83 -12.46 17.18 2.62
CA TRP A 83 -13.31 17.93 3.53
C TRP A 83 -12.80 19.36 3.74
N PRO A 84 -13.63 20.26 4.28
CA PRO A 84 -13.24 21.65 4.52
C PRO A 84 -12.05 21.85 5.49
N ASP A 85 -11.64 20.80 6.21
CA ASP A 85 -10.45 20.80 7.07
C ASP A 85 -9.13 20.72 6.29
N ASN A 86 -9.18 20.49 4.97
CA ASN A 86 -8.03 20.32 4.06
C ASN A 86 -7.16 19.08 4.33
N TRP A 87 -7.67 18.10 5.07
CA TRP A 87 -6.96 16.87 5.42
C TRP A 87 -7.77 15.61 5.22
N THR A 88 -9.04 15.62 5.64
CA THR A 88 -9.87 14.42 5.59
C THR A 88 -10.27 14.14 4.14
N ALA A 89 -9.72 13.06 3.59
CA ALA A 89 -10.11 12.53 2.29
C ALA A 89 -11.19 11.46 2.47
N ALA A 90 -12.35 11.67 1.84
CA ALA A 90 -13.45 10.71 1.86
C ALA A 90 -13.80 10.25 0.45
N THR A 91 -14.25 9.00 0.30
CA THR A 91 -14.76 8.48 -0.99
C THR A 91 -15.94 9.33 -1.46
N ARG A 92 -15.96 9.65 -2.75
CA ARG A 92 -16.98 10.53 -3.33
C ARG A 92 -18.38 9.92 -3.33
N ASP A 93 -18.48 8.58 -3.29
CA ASP A 93 -19.74 7.85 -3.19
C ASP A 93 -20.13 7.49 -1.74
N GLY A 94 -19.33 7.88 -0.75
CA GLY A 94 -19.58 7.62 0.67
C GLY A 94 -19.45 6.15 1.09
N LYS A 95 -18.96 5.26 0.22
CA LYS A 95 -18.71 3.85 0.57
C LYS A 95 -17.42 3.68 1.37
N ARG A 96 -17.22 2.51 1.95
CA ARG A 96 -16.07 2.23 2.80
C ARG A 96 -14.77 2.22 2.00
N ALA A 97 -13.69 2.60 2.68
CA ALA A 97 -12.32 2.39 2.24
C ALA A 97 -11.53 1.70 3.36
N ALA A 98 -10.50 0.96 3.00
CA ALA A 98 -9.57 0.31 3.92
C ALA A 98 -8.13 0.54 3.47
N GLN A 99 -7.21 0.61 4.42
CA GLN A 99 -5.79 0.78 4.16
C GLN A 99 -4.97 -0.13 5.07
N PHE A 100 -3.85 -0.63 4.55
CA PHE A 100 -2.77 -1.24 5.31
C PHE A 100 -1.47 -0.61 4.87
N GLU A 101 -0.54 -0.40 5.79
CA GLU A 101 0.77 0.15 5.51
C GLU A 101 1.88 -0.60 6.23
N HIS A 102 3.00 -0.76 5.55
CA HIS A 102 4.26 -1.12 6.16
C HIS A 102 5.42 -0.32 5.56
N THR A 103 6.40 -0.01 6.39
CA THR A 103 7.73 0.43 5.97
C THR A 103 8.62 -0.78 5.72
N PHE A 104 9.30 -0.78 4.58
CA PHE A 104 10.17 -1.86 4.15
C PHE A 104 11.59 -1.40 3.90
N LEU A 105 12.54 -2.30 4.15
CA LEU A 105 13.94 -2.19 3.74
C LEU A 105 14.24 -3.23 2.66
N ILE A 106 14.78 -2.81 1.53
CA ILE A 106 15.38 -3.76 0.57
C ILE A 106 16.71 -4.22 1.12
N THR A 107 16.86 -5.54 1.28
CA THR A 107 18.11 -6.18 1.71
C THR A 107 18.86 -6.70 0.49
N LYS A 108 20.04 -7.30 0.70
CA LYS A 108 20.84 -7.87 -0.40
C LYS A 108 20.12 -9.01 -1.14
N ASP A 109 19.27 -9.73 -0.43
CA ASP A 109 18.66 -10.96 -0.92
C ASP A 109 17.12 -10.89 -0.98
N GLY A 110 16.52 -9.74 -0.63
CA GLY A 110 15.07 -9.59 -0.62
C GLY A 110 14.59 -8.30 0.02
N ILE A 111 13.61 -8.43 0.90
CA ILE A 111 12.90 -7.33 1.56
C ILE A 111 12.62 -7.69 3.02
N GLU A 112 12.75 -6.72 3.91
CA GLU A 112 12.45 -6.82 5.34
C GLU A 112 11.32 -5.85 5.69
N ALA A 113 10.33 -6.31 6.46
CA ALA A 113 9.25 -5.49 6.97
C ALA A 113 9.64 -4.88 8.32
N LEU A 114 10.06 -3.61 8.32
CA LEU A 114 10.53 -2.91 9.52
C LEU A 114 9.41 -2.64 10.53
N THR A 115 8.17 -2.56 10.04
CA THR A 115 6.95 -2.34 10.84
C THR A 115 6.07 -3.59 10.89
N GLY A 116 6.64 -4.78 10.68
CA GLY A 116 5.92 -6.04 10.78
C GLY A 116 5.39 -6.29 12.20
N LYS A 117 4.35 -7.12 12.32
CA LYS A 117 3.83 -7.54 13.63
C LYS A 117 4.91 -8.28 14.43
N LEU A 118 4.97 -8.00 15.73
CA LEU A 118 5.72 -8.76 16.73
C LEU A 118 4.83 -9.85 17.36
N PRO A 119 5.41 -10.85 18.05
CA PRO A 119 4.64 -11.92 18.70
C PRO A 119 3.60 -11.43 19.72
N ASP A 120 3.82 -10.25 20.32
CA ASP A 120 2.94 -9.60 21.29
C ASP A 120 2.01 -8.55 20.67
N SER A 121 2.04 -8.37 19.34
CA SER A 121 1.13 -7.45 18.66
C SER A 121 -0.33 -7.93 18.79
N PRO A 122 -1.29 -7.01 19.04
CA PRO A 122 -2.70 -7.37 19.16
C PRO A 122 -3.21 -8.18 17.97
N VAL A 123 -4.02 -9.20 18.25
CA VAL A 123 -4.69 -10.00 17.21
C VAL A 123 -5.80 -9.16 16.61
N GLN A 124 -5.76 -8.99 15.30
CA GLN A 124 -6.77 -8.22 14.59
C GLN A 124 -7.93 -9.13 14.18
N PHE A 125 -9.12 -8.55 14.01
CA PHE A 125 -10.36 -9.32 13.80
C PHE A 125 -10.34 -10.19 12.53
N TRP A 126 -9.51 -9.86 11.53
CA TRP A 126 -9.36 -10.65 10.30
C TRP A 126 -8.41 -11.85 10.45
N GLU A 127 -7.65 -11.94 11.54
CA GLU A 127 -6.71 -13.02 11.82
C GLU A 127 -7.39 -14.22 12.47
N ASN A 128 -8.48 -14.00 13.20
CA ASN A 128 -9.25 -15.08 13.82
C ASN A 128 -10.34 -15.59 12.84
N PRO A 129 -10.31 -16.87 12.43
CA PRO A 129 -11.31 -17.46 11.54
C PRO A 129 -12.76 -17.34 12.03
N GLU A 130 -12.97 -17.36 13.36
CA GLU A 130 -14.32 -17.27 13.96
C GLU A 130 -14.92 -15.87 13.84
N THR A 131 -14.09 -14.82 13.93
CA THR A 131 -14.54 -13.42 13.77
C THR A 131 -14.52 -12.96 12.31
N ARG A 132 -13.77 -13.65 11.45
CA ARG A 132 -13.67 -13.32 10.01
C ARG A 132 -14.98 -13.52 9.24
N LEU A 133 -15.89 -14.37 9.73
CA LEU A 133 -17.18 -14.68 9.10
C LEU A 133 -18.33 -13.76 9.57
N ALA A 134 -18.07 -12.84 10.51
CA ALA A 134 -19.09 -11.97 11.10
C ALA A 134 -19.29 -10.61 10.38
N LEU A 135 -18.64 -10.42 9.21
CA LEU A 135 -18.73 -9.24 8.34
C LEU A 135 -19.02 -9.67 6.90
#